data_AF-A0A350RIG1-F1
#
_entry.id   AF-A0A350RIG1-F1
#
_cell.length_a   1.000
_cell.length_b   1.000
_cell.length_c   1.000
_cell.angle_alpha   90.00
_cell.angle_beta   90.00
_cell.angle_gamma   90.00
#
_symmetry.space_group_name_H-M   'P 1'
#
loop_
_entity.id
_entity.type
_entity.pdbx_description
1 polymer ?
#
loop_
_entity_poly.entity_id
_entity_poly.type
_entity_poly.pdbx_seq_one_letter_code
_entity_poly.pdbx_strand_id
1 'polypeptide(L)'
;MELGPVHHVSINCADVDATAPFYTEVLGMKTLERPDFPFNGRWLRTEGGGEVHLIEVEGWQPPKGQHWAFRVDDIDATVAELRDRGVEVKDPKALPGTTARQTFFFDPSGNMIELNQPV
;
A
#
# COMPACT_ATOMS: atom_id res chain seq x y z
N MET A 1 21.85 17.30 -7.08
CA MET A 1 20.41 17.13 -7.37
C MET A 1 19.77 16.88 -6.03
N GLU A 2 18.81 17.70 -5.62
CA GLU A 2 18.11 17.56 -4.34
C GLU A 2 16.77 16.86 -4.60
N LEU A 3 16.69 15.56 -4.31
CA LEU A 3 15.45 14.79 -4.45
C LEU A 3 14.69 14.82 -3.11
N GLY A 4 13.36 14.96 -3.18
CA GLY A 4 12.48 14.84 -2.03
C GLY A 4 12.14 13.37 -1.71
N PRO A 5 11.19 13.15 -0.77
CA PRO A 5 10.59 11.83 -0.56
C PRO A 5 9.95 11.28 -1.84
N VAL A 6 9.68 9.98 -1.86
CA VAL A 6 8.86 9.36 -2.92
C VAL A 6 7.49 10.04 -2.92
N HIS A 7 7.15 10.69 -4.03
CA HIS A 7 5.87 11.38 -4.18
C HIS A 7 4.71 10.39 -4.32
N HIS A 8 4.85 9.42 -5.21
CA HIS A 8 3.83 8.43 -5.51
C HIS A 8 4.48 7.10 -5.90
N VAL A 9 3.72 6.02 -5.76
CA VAL A 9 4.00 4.72 -6.35
C VAL A 9 2.91 4.36 -7.35
N SER A 10 3.29 3.89 -8.52
CA SER A 10 2.38 3.29 -9.49
C SER A 10 2.28 1.81 -9.21
N ILE A 11 1.06 1.31 -9.02
CA ILE A 11 0.78 -0.08 -8.66
C ILE A 11 -0.14 -0.66 -9.72
N ASN A 12 0.31 -1.75 -10.34
CA ASN A 12 -0.52 -2.50 -11.27
C ASN A 12 -1.45 -3.43 -10.50
N CYS A 13 -2.64 -3.65 -11.04
CA CYS A 13 -3.65 -4.54 -10.48
C CYS A 13 -4.44 -5.19 -11.61
N ALA A 14 -5.05 -6.35 -11.36
CA ALA A 14 -5.79 -7.09 -12.38
C ALA A 14 -7.18 -6.48 -12.64
N ASP A 15 -7.77 -5.88 -11.62
CA ASP A 15 -9.08 -5.23 -11.63
C ASP A 15 -9.06 -4.05 -10.66
N VAL A 16 -9.14 -2.82 -11.18
CA VAL A 16 -9.07 -1.60 -10.37
C VAL A 16 -10.31 -1.44 -9.51
N ASP A 17 -11.49 -1.79 -10.00
CA ASP A 17 -12.75 -1.58 -9.27
C ASP A 17 -12.91 -2.60 -8.14
N ALA A 18 -12.34 -3.80 -8.27
CA ALA A 18 -12.23 -4.77 -7.17
C ALA A 18 -11.10 -4.44 -6.19
N THR A 19 -10.02 -3.81 -6.65
CA THR A 19 -8.83 -3.51 -5.82
C THR A 19 -8.97 -2.19 -5.05
N ALA A 20 -9.54 -1.15 -5.64
CA ALA A 20 -9.64 0.18 -5.03
C ALA A 20 -10.36 0.22 -3.67
N PRO A 21 -11.46 -0.54 -3.44
CA PRO A 21 -12.13 -0.58 -2.13
C PRO A 21 -11.21 -1.00 -1.00
N PHE A 22 -10.23 -1.89 -1.24
CA PHE A 22 -9.23 -2.22 -0.22
C PHE A 22 -8.42 -0.99 0.20
N TYR A 23 -7.96 -0.19 -0.75
CA TYR A 23 -7.19 1.00 -0.42
C TYR A 23 -8.05 2.09 0.22
N THR A 24 -9.31 2.27 -0.19
CA THR A 24 -10.17 3.33 0.33
C THR A 24 -10.88 2.96 1.63
N GLU A 25 -11.41 1.75 1.73
CA GLU A 25 -12.24 1.29 2.85
C GLU A 25 -11.41 0.56 3.91
N VAL A 26 -10.40 -0.21 3.52
CA VAL A 26 -9.54 -0.93 4.47
C VAL A 26 -8.36 -0.06 4.90
N LEU A 27 -7.63 0.55 3.97
CA LEU A 27 -6.47 1.40 4.29
C LEU A 27 -6.83 2.89 4.50
N GLY A 28 -8.10 3.27 4.33
CA GLY A 28 -8.58 4.62 4.62
C GLY A 28 -8.09 5.71 3.65
N MET A 29 -7.56 5.35 2.48
CA MET A 29 -7.07 6.32 1.50
C MET A 29 -8.22 7.09 0.85
N LYS A 30 -7.95 8.34 0.45
CA LYS A 30 -8.91 9.18 -0.26
C LYS A 30 -8.66 9.15 -1.75
N THR A 31 -9.73 9.03 -2.53
CA THR A 31 -9.67 9.19 -3.99
C THR A 31 -9.34 10.62 -4.38
N LEU A 32 -8.47 10.78 -5.36
CA LEU A 32 -8.09 12.03 -5.97
C LEU A 32 -8.70 12.16 -7.36
N GLU A 33 -8.81 13.40 -7.84
CA GLU A 33 -9.05 13.65 -9.26
C GLU A 33 -7.88 13.12 -10.09
N ARG A 34 -8.20 12.51 -11.23
CA ARG A 34 -7.24 11.98 -12.18
C ARG A 34 -7.59 12.49 -13.58
N PRO A 35 -6.59 12.83 -14.42
CA PRO A 35 -6.84 13.08 -15.83
C PRO A 35 -7.55 11.91 -16.52
N ASP A 36 -8.27 12.21 -17.59
CA ASP A 36 -8.97 11.21 -18.39
C ASP A 36 -7.97 10.47 -19.29
N PHE A 37 -7.49 9.32 -18.83
CA PHE A 37 -6.58 8.45 -19.58
C PHE A 37 -7.34 7.27 -20.19
N PRO A 38 -6.86 6.70 -21.31
CA PRO A 38 -7.55 5.62 -22.03
C PRO A 38 -7.43 4.23 -21.35
N PHE A 39 -7.09 4.17 -20.06
CA PHE A 39 -6.95 2.95 -19.27
C PHE A 39 -7.59 3.13 -17.90
N ASN A 40 -8.12 2.04 -17.32
CA ASN A 40 -8.76 2.09 -16.01
C ASN A 40 -7.72 2.34 -14.90
N GLY A 41 -8.09 3.16 -13.92
CA GLY A 41 -7.18 3.54 -12.85
C GLY A 41 -7.80 4.46 -11.81
N ARG A 42 -7.16 4.52 -10.65
CA ARG A 42 -7.53 5.40 -9.51
C ARG A 42 -6.28 6.03 -8.92
N TRP A 43 -6.35 7.32 -8.63
CA TRP A 43 -5.33 8.00 -7.83
C TRP A 43 -5.84 8.13 -6.41
N LEU A 44 -5.03 7.69 -5.46
CA LEU A 44 -5.38 7.60 -4.05
C LEU A 44 -4.31 8.30 -3.22
N ARG A 45 -4.71 8.88 -2.09
CA ARG A 45 -3.79 9.55 -1.16
C ARG A 45 -4.01 9.06 0.26
N THR A 46 -2.91 8.77 0.94
CA THR A 46 -2.90 8.49 2.38
C THR A 46 -3.12 9.78 3.17
N GLU A 47 -3.51 9.66 4.44
CA GLU A 47 -3.59 10.82 5.33
C GLU A 47 -2.24 11.55 5.47
N GLY A 48 -1.13 10.79 5.44
CA GLY A 48 0.25 11.31 5.45
C GLY A 48 0.72 11.95 4.14
N GLY A 49 -0.13 12.02 3.11
CA GLY A 49 0.14 12.74 1.86
C GLY A 49 0.81 11.93 0.75
N GLY A 50 1.23 10.69 1.01
CA GLY A 50 1.77 9.79 -0.02
C GLY A 50 0.68 9.30 -0.98
N GLU A 51 1.04 9.10 -2.24
CA GLU A 51 0.07 8.72 -3.28
C GLU A 51 0.29 7.31 -3.83
N VAL A 52 -0.83 6.64 -4.11
CA VAL A 52 -0.91 5.36 -4.81
C VAL A 52 -1.69 5.59 -6.10
N HIS A 53 -1.07 5.27 -7.24
CA HIS A 53 -1.73 5.29 -8.54
C HIS A 53 -2.00 3.85 -8.95
N LEU A 54 -3.24 3.39 -8.77
CA LEU A 54 -3.69 2.08 -9.25
C LEU A 54 -3.92 2.13 -10.75
N ILE A 55 -3.34 1.18 -11.48
CA ILE A 55 -3.45 1.03 -12.93
C ILE A 55 -3.85 -0.40 -13.25
N GLU A 56 -4.92 -0.56 -14.01
CA GLU A 56 -5.38 -1.89 -14.44
C GLU A 56 -4.48 -2.45 -15.53
N VAL A 57 -4.04 -3.70 -15.36
CA VAL A 57 -3.30 -4.46 -16.37
C VAL A 57 -3.87 -5.86 -16.45
N GLU A 58 -4.36 -6.22 -17.64
CA GLU A 58 -4.91 -7.54 -17.91
C GLU A 58 -3.86 -8.63 -17.62
N GLY A 59 -4.26 -9.65 -16.85
CA GLY A 59 -3.38 -10.76 -16.50
C GLY A 59 -2.24 -10.37 -15.54
N TRP A 60 -2.36 -9.25 -14.81
CA TRP A 60 -1.34 -8.82 -13.85
C TRP A 60 -0.93 -9.94 -12.90
N GLN A 61 0.39 -10.08 -12.72
CA GLN A 61 1.01 -10.99 -11.75
C GLN A 61 2.11 -10.22 -11.00
N PRO A 62 1.95 -9.99 -9.69
CA PRO A 62 2.92 -9.25 -8.90
C PRO A 62 4.32 -9.87 -8.94
N PRO A 63 5.39 -9.07 -9.18
CA PRO A 63 6.76 -9.58 -9.13
C PRO A 63 7.13 -10.06 -7.73
N LYS A 64 7.81 -11.21 -7.65
CA LYS A 64 8.22 -11.80 -6.36
C LYS A 64 9.15 -10.85 -5.60
N GLY A 65 8.76 -10.51 -4.37
CA GLY A 65 9.61 -9.73 -3.47
C GLY A 65 9.43 -8.21 -3.58
N GLN A 66 8.83 -7.70 -4.66
CA GLN A 66 8.60 -6.27 -4.84
C GLN A 66 7.47 -5.79 -3.93
N HIS A 67 7.68 -4.67 -3.26
CA HIS A 67 6.74 -4.05 -2.33
C HIS A 67 7.00 -2.55 -2.25
N TRP A 68 6.04 -1.84 -1.66
CA TRP A 68 6.19 -0.48 -1.17
C TRP A 68 5.82 -0.45 0.31
N ALA A 69 6.43 0.48 1.04
CA ALA A 69 6.28 0.58 2.47
C ALA A 69 5.49 1.84 2.85
N PHE A 70 4.49 1.67 3.72
CA PHE A 70 3.89 2.77 4.44
C PHE A 70 4.57 2.91 5.79
N ARG A 71 5.05 4.13 6.07
CA ARG A 71 5.50 4.48 7.42
C ARG A 71 4.29 4.50 8.35
N VAL A 72 4.42 3.85 9.50
CA VAL A 72 3.46 3.91 10.60
C VAL A 72 4.17 4.24 11.90
N ASP A 73 3.50 4.97 12.79
CA ASP A 73 4.06 5.33 14.09
C ASP A 73 3.87 4.22 15.14
N ASP A 74 2.76 3.47 15.04
CA ASP A 74 2.47 2.29 15.87
C ASP A 74 2.05 1.11 14.99
N ILE A 75 3.00 0.19 14.76
CA ILE A 75 2.78 -0.99 13.93
C ILE A 75 1.85 -2.01 14.60
N ASP A 76 1.81 -2.08 15.93
CA ASP A 76 0.95 -3.04 16.62
C ASP A 76 -0.51 -2.61 16.53
N ALA A 77 -0.78 -1.32 16.75
CA ALA A 77 -2.11 -0.74 16.58
C ALA A 77 -2.60 -0.89 15.12
N THR A 78 -1.74 -0.56 14.15
CA THR A 78 -2.10 -0.68 12.73
C THR A 78 -2.38 -2.13 12.33
N VAL A 79 -1.58 -3.09 12.80
CA VAL A 79 -1.80 -4.52 12.52
C VAL A 79 -3.08 -5.03 13.16
N ALA A 80 -3.39 -4.60 14.38
CA ALA A 80 -4.66 -4.95 15.03
C ALA A 80 -5.86 -4.45 14.21
N GLU A 81 -5.83 -3.19 13.77
CA GLU A 81 -6.88 -2.60 12.94
C GLU A 81 -7.06 -3.32 11.60
N LEU A 82 -5.96 -3.67 10.92
CA LEU A 82 -6.02 -4.44 9.68
C LEU A 82 -6.66 -5.82 9.89
N ARG A 83 -6.30 -6.50 10.98
CA ARG A 83 -6.87 -7.82 11.33
C ARG A 83 -8.36 -7.72 11.66
N ASP A 84 -8.78 -6.69 12.37
CA ASP A 84 -10.19 -6.43 12.68
C ASP A 84 -11.02 -6.16 11.42
N ARG A 85 -10.38 -5.61 10.38
CA ARG A 85 -10.96 -5.43 9.02
C ARG A 85 -10.85 -6.67 8.14
N GLY A 86 -10.40 -7.80 8.68
CA GLY A 86 -10.33 -9.10 7.99
C GLY A 86 -9.10 -9.28 7.10
N VAL A 87 -8.07 -8.45 7.22
CA VAL A 87 -6.81 -8.60 6.47
C VAL A 87 -5.90 -9.61 7.14
N GLU A 88 -5.39 -10.57 6.37
CA GLU A 88 -4.32 -11.45 6.83
C GLU A 88 -2.98 -10.69 6.85
N VAL A 89 -2.49 -10.39 8.05
CA VAL A 89 -1.22 -9.70 8.27
C VAL A 89 -0.33 -10.50 9.21
N LYS A 90 0.93 -10.68 8.84
CA LYS A 90 1.93 -11.37 9.68
C LYS A 90 2.27 -10.53 10.91
N ASP A 91 2.78 -11.17 11.95
CA ASP A 91 3.27 -10.45 13.12
C ASP A 91 4.47 -9.56 12.76
N PRO A 92 4.52 -8.31 13.24
CA PRO A 92 5.67 -7.43 13.02
C PRO A 92 6.96 -8.00 13.60
N LYS A 93 8.04 -7.90 12.84
CA LYS A 93 9.37 -8.34 13.26
C LYS A 93 10.32 -7.15 13.34
N ALA A 94 11.16 -7.15 14.38
CA ALA A 94 12.27 -6.21 14.46
C ALA A 94 13.28 -6.49 13.34
N LEU A 95 13.83 -5.42 12.76
CA LEU A 95 14.94 -5.51 11.84
C LEU A 95 16.24 -5.86 12.60
N PRO A 96 17.10 -6.74 12.06
CA PRO A 96 18.34 -7.11 12.74
C PRO A 96 19.19 -5.89 13.07
N GLY A 97 19.49 -5.72 14.36
CA GLY A 97 20.35 -4.64 14.85
C GLY A 97 19.68 -3.26 14.97
N THR A 98 18.35 -3.16 14.86
CA THR A 98 17.62 -1.89 15.05
C THR A 98 16.36 -2.07 15.90
N THR A 99 15.76 -0.97 16.34
CA THR A 99 14.42 -0.95 16.95
C THR A 99 13.30 -0.83 15.92
N ALA A 100 13.63 -0.64 14.64
CA ALA A 100 12.64 -0.55 13.59
C ALA A 100 11.94 -1.90 13.40
N ARG A 101 10.65 -1.86 13.07
CA ARG A 101 9.80 -3.04 12.91
C ARG A 101 9.10 -2.99 11.58
N GLN A 102 8.92 -4.15 10.96
CA GLN A 102 8.17 -4.26 9.71
C GLN A 102 7.26 -5.48 9.71
N THR A 103 6.19 -5.41 8.91
CA THR A 103 5.38 -6.56 8.52
C THR A 103 4.90 -6.43 7.09
N PHE A 104 4.43 -7.54 6.52
CA PHE A 104 3.96 -7.62 5.15
C PHE A 104 2.57 -8.24 5.08
N PHE A 105 1.80 -7.74 4.12
CA PHE A 105 0.47 -8.22 3.75
C PHE A 105 0.24 -7.98 2.26
N PHE A 106 -0.92 -8.38 1.75
CA PHE A 106 -1.22 -8.32 0.33
C PHE A 106 -2.51 -7.56 0.06
N ASP A 107 -2.55 -6.85 -1.06
CA ASP A 107 -3.80 -6.31 -1.61
C ASP A 107 -4.59 -7.42 -2.36
N PRO A 108 -5.83 -7.14 -2.80
CA PRO A 108 -6.65 -8.11 -3.54
C PRO A 108 -6.02 -8.59 -4.87
N SER A 109 -5.11 -7.82 -5.45
CA SER A 109 -4.36 -8.20 -6.66
C SER A 109 -3.08 -8.97 -6.35
N GLY A 110 -2.84 -9.31 -5.08
CA GLY A 110 -1.68 -10.06 -4.60
C GLY A 110 -0.40 -9.23 -4.51
N ASN A 111 -0.48 -7.90 -4.66
CA ASN A 111 0.70 -7.05 -4.51
C ASN A 111 1.10 -6.97 -3.05
N MET A 112 2.40 -7.03 -2.77
CA MET A 112 2.90 -7.02 -1.41
C MET A 112 3.05 -5.59 -0.89
N ILE A 113 2.52 -5.36 0.29
CA ILE A 113 2.59 -4.09 1.02
C ILE A 113 3.36 -4.30 2.31
N GLU A 114 4.24 -3.36 2.64
CA GLU A 114 4.96 -3.31 3.91
C GLU A 114 4.37 -2.22 4.81
N LEU A 115 4.20 -2.54 6.11
CA LEU A 115 4.17 -1.51 7.15
C LEU A 115 5.56 -1.41 7.77
N ASN A 116 6.08 -0.20 7.87
CA ASN A 116 7.38 0.07 8.46
C ASN A 116 7.25 1.07 9.61
N GLN A 117 7.61 0.66 10.81
CA GLN A 117 7.83 1.55 11.94
C GLN A 117 9.34 1.80 12.07
N PRO A 118 9.82 3.01 11.73
CA PRO A 118 11.24 3.33 11.79
C PRO A 118 11.75 3.48 13.23
N VAL A 119 13.06 3.66 13.37
CA VAL A 119 13.74 3.94 14.66
C VAL A 119 13.26 5.26 15.26
#